data_AF-A0A6G0QZA1-F1
#
_entry.id   AF-A0A6G0QZA1-F1
#
_cell.length_a   1.000
_cell.length_b   1.000
_cell.length_c   1.000
_cell.angle_alpha   90.00
_cell.angle_beta   90.00
_cell.angle_gamma   90.00
#
_symmetry.space_group_name_H-M   'P 1'
#
loop_
_entity.id
_entity.type
_entity.pdbx_description
1 polymer ?
#
loop_
_entity_poly.entity_id
_entity_poly.type
_entity_poly.pdbx_seq_one_letter_code
_entity_poly.pdbx_strand_id
1 'polypeptide(L)'
;MLKSRRFAYDGRGNAVVNSEKDLAEAFEKLGAKLLAQEGAAVDEKQLAEEEAKLYAEKWVPFVKELAVMVVKGADGDVRAYPVVETTQRDSICDTVLAPAQIPEDVAKRAGEMAQAAVAQLEGRGIYGVELFLTATGDVLLNEIAPRPHNSGHYTIEACETSQFEQHLRAIAGLPLGSCALRVPAALMVNVLGDASSSEDVSFSLLRNSLSIPGAAAHFYGKAGVRPGRKLGHVTITAPNLEELTKRATALSPEAAKNSGLLKLERKPLVGIVMGSDSDLPTMAAAADMLEKFGVPYELTIVSAHRTPARMYEYAQSAAKRGLKVIIAGAGGAAHLPGMIAALTPLPVVGVPVKTSTLNGEDSLLSIVQMPRGVPVATVAIGNSTNAGLLAVRILGAGDSSLIEAMATFLDTQKREVDEKIETMATGGWKEYLQNMKKH
;
A
#
# COMPACT_ATOMS: atom_id res chain seq x y z
N MET A 1 8.12 -27.62 9.10
CA MET A 1 6.79 -28.01 8.59
C MET A 1 6.95 -29.33 7.86
N LEU A 2 5.96 -30.21 8.00
CA LEU A 2 5.88 -31.47 7.26
C LEU A 2 4.79 -31.33 6.20
N LYS A 3 5.09 -31.72 4.95
CA LYS A 3 4.19 -31.55 3.81
C LYS A 3 4.08 -32.82 2.98
N SER A 4 2.88 -33.14 2.50
CA SER A 4 2.64 -34.17 1.49
C SER A 4 3.23 -33.74 0.15
N ARG A 5 3.92 -34.64 -0.55
CA ARG A 5 4.54 -34.34 -1.85
C ARG A 5 3.54 -34.15 -2.98
N ARG A 6 2.32 -34.67 -2.86
CA ARG A 6 1.26 -34.61 -3.88
C ARG A 6 -0.08 -34.27 -3.24
N PHE A 7 -0.99 -33.75 -4.07
CA PHE A 7 -2.39 -33.47 -3.74
C PHE A 7 -2.61 -32.52 -2.54
N ALA A 8 -1.62 -31.70 -2.21
CA ALA A 8 -1.74 -30.63 -1.23
C ALA A 8 -2.39 -29.39 -1.87
N TYR A 9 -3.36 -28.77 -1.19
CA TYR A 9 -4.01 -27.52 -1.60
C TYR A 9 -4.78 -26.91 -0.42
N ASP A 10 -4.92 -25.58 -0.36
CA ASP A 10 -5.71 -24.87 0.66
C ASP A 10 -5.39 -25.36 2.10
N GLY A 11 -4.10 -25.55 2.42
CA GLY A 11 -3.61 -26.07 3.72
C GLY A 11 -3.71 -27.59 3.92
N ARG A 12 -4.46 -28.29 3.08
CA ARG A 12 -4.51 -29.75 3.05
C ARG A 12 -3.15 -30.29 2.61
N GLY A 13 -2.67 -31.33 3.28
CA GLY A 13 -1.33 -31.86 3.04
C GLY A 13 -0.22 -31.16 3.83
N ASN A 14 -0.54 -30.24 4.75
CA ASN A 14 0.44 -29.56 5.61
C ASN A 14 0.22 -29.85 7.10
N ALA A 15 1.32 -30.06 7.83
CA ALA A 15 1.34 -30.20 9.28
C ALA A 15 2.49 -29.37 9.89
N VAL A 16 2.16 -28.56 10.89
CA VAL A 16 3.16 -27.79 11.66
C VAL A 16 3.74 -28.70 12.73
N VAL A 17 5.06 -28.74 12.83
CA VAL A 17 5.80 -29.50 13.83
C VAL A 17 6.66 -28.49 14.58
N ASN A 18 6.28 -28.17 15.82
CA ASN A 18 7.00 -27.21 16.67
C ASN A 18 8.01 -27.92 17.59
N SER A 19 7.72 -29.17 17.95
CA SER A 19 8.57 -30.01 18.77
C SER A 19 8.50 -31.47 18.34
N GLU A 20 9.41 -32.30 18.85
CA GLU A 20 9.44 -33.75 18.59
C GLU A 20 8.10 -34.44 18.93
N LYS A 21 7.38 -33.92 19.93
CA LYS A 21 6.08 -34.46 20.36
C LYS A 21 5.00 -34.34 19.29
N ASP A 22 5.14 -33.37 18.39
CA ASP A 22 4.15 -33.11 17.33
C ASP A 22 4.33 -34.03 16.13
N LEU A 23 5.45 -34.79 16.06
CA LEU A 23 5.77 -35.63 14.90
C LEU A 23 4.73 -36.73 14.69
N ALA A 24 4.34 -37.43 15.75
CA ALA A 24 3.38 -38.53 15.63
C ALA A 24 2.03 -38.04 15.05
N GLU A 25 1.49 -36.95 15.62
CA GLU A 25 0.26 -36.33 15.16
C GLU A 25 0.39 -35.79 13.73
N ALA A 26 1.52 -35.17 13.38
CA ALA A 26 1.76 -34.64 12.05
C ALA A 26 1.81 -35.73 10.96
N PHE A 27 2.45 -36.86 11.24
CA PHE A 27 2.47 -38.00 10.33
C PHE A 27 1.07 -38.61 10.17
N GLU A 28 0.36 -38.83 11.28
CA GLU A 28 -1.00 -39.38 11.26
C GLU A 28 -1.97 -38.47 10.47
N LYS A 29 -1.93 -37.16 10.72
CA LYS A 29 -2.72 -36.16 9.99
C LYS A 29 -2.50 -36.20 8.48
N LEU A 30 -1.29 -36.54 8.04
CA LEU A 30 -0.92 -36.61 6.63
C LEU A 30 -1.05 -38.02 6.04
N GLY A 31 -1.64 -38.96 6.78
CA GLY A 31 -1.83 -40.34 6.33
C GLY A 31 -0.53 -41.14 6.19
N ALA A 32 0.56 -40.68 6.79
CA ALA A 32 1.84 -41.36 6.82
C ALA A 32 2.08 -42.07 8.15
N LYS A 33 2.86 -43.15 8.14
CA LYS A 33 3.29 -43.84 9.35
C LYS A 33 4.72 -43.45 9.69
N LEU A 34 4.99 -43.21 10.98
CA LEU A 34 6.35 -43.06 11.47
C LEU A 34 7.03 -44.45 11.43
N LEU A 35 8.05 -44.62 10.61
CA LEU A 35 8.63 -45.95 10.32
C LEU A 35 9.73 -46.40 11.29
N ALA A 36 10.28 -45.51 12.12
CA ALA A 36 11.41 -45.85 12.98
C ALA A 36 11.45 -45.05 14.30
N GLN A 37 11.91 -45.71 15.37
CA GLN A 37 12.62 -45.06 16.48
C GLN A 37 14.07 -44.83 16.06
N GLU A 38 14.76 -43.84 16.65
CA GLU A 38 16.17 -43.52 16.37
C GLU A 38 17.04 -44.79 16.28
N GLY A 39 17.72 -44.98 15.14
CA GLY A 39 18.65 -46.09 14.93
C GLY A 39 18.08 -47.40 14.34
N ALA A 40 16.78 -47.48 14.05
CA ALA A 40 16.21 -48.65 13.37
C ALA A 40 16.38 -48.60 11.83
N ALA A 41 16.73 -49.72 11.22
CA ALA A 41 16.79 -49.85 9.76
C ALA A 41 15.37 -49.81 9.17
N VAL A 42 15.13 -48.88 8.24
CA VAL A 42 13.85 -48.76 7.53
C VAL A 42 13.87 -49.71 6.32
N ASP A 43 12.93 -50.64 6.26
CA ASP A 43 12.70 -51.47 5.06
C ASP A 43 11.98 -50.60 4.00
N GLU A 44 12.59 -50.40 2.84
CA GLU A 44 12.02 -49.60 1.74
C GLU A 44 10.65 -50.10 1.29
N LYS A 45 10.31 -51.38 1.51
CA LYS A 45 8.98 -51.95 1.23
C LYS A 45 7.89 -51.46 2.20
N GLN A 46 8.26 -50.85 3.32
CA GLN A 46 7.33 -50.24 4.29
C GLN A 46 7.02 -48.77 3.99
N LEU A 47 7.72 -48.15 3.03
CA LEU A 47 7.34 -46.85 2.51
C LEU A 47 5.96 -47.00 1.84
N ALA A 48 4.94 -46.47 2.50
CA ALA A 48 3.56 -46.50 2.02
C ALA A 48 3.44 -45.95 0.58
N GLU A 49 2.32 -46.27 -0.07
CA GLU A 49 1.91 -45.81 -1.41
C GLU A 49 2.31 -44.34 -1.66
N GLU A 50 2.57 -43.94 -2.92
CA GLU A 50 3.10 -42.60 -3.30
C GLU A 50 2.44 -41.39 -2.59
N GLU A 51 1.19 -41.54 -2.13
CA GLU A 51 0.41 -40.56 -1.37
C GLU A 51 0.95 -40.28 0.06
N ALA A 52 1.71 -41.21 0.65
CA ALA A 52 2.30 -41.09 1.98
C ALA A 52 3.74 -40.53 1.97
N LYS A 53 4.25 -40.11 0.82
CA LYS A 53 5.58 -39.50 0.72
C LYS A 53 5.52 -38.05 1.21
N LEU A 54 6.20 -37.79 2.32
CA LEU A 54 6.30 -36.48 2.93
C LEU A 54 7.68 -35.85 2.66
N TYR A 55 7.77 -34.53 2.76
CA TYR A 55 9.03 -33.81 2.87
C TYR A 55 8.94 -32.82 4.04
N ALA A 56 10.10 -32.53 4.63
CA ALA A 56 10.21 -31.55 5.67
C ALA A 56 10.89 -30.29 5.12
N GLU A 57 10.36 -29.13 5.50
CA GLU A 57 10.97 -27.84 5.23
C GLU A 57 11.09 -27.04 6.54
N LYS A 58 12.08 -26.17 6.62
CA LYS A 58 12.25 -25.28 7.77
C LYS A 58 11.09 -24.29 7.80
N TRP A 59 10.53 -24.03 8.99
CA TRP A 59 9.55 -22.97 9.14
C TRP A 59 10.20 -21.61 8.83
N VAL A 60 9.58 -20.84 7.94
CA VAL A 60 10.05 -19.51 7.54
C VAL A 60 9.36 -18.46 8.43
N PRO A 61 10.10 -17.65 9.20
CA PRO A 61 9.53 -16.54 9.96
C PRO A 61 9.28 -15.34 9.02
N PHE A 62 8.30 -15.48 8.14
CA PHE A 62 7.93 -14.44 7.20
C PHE A 62 7.11 -13.34 7.88
N VAL A 63 7.20 -12.12 7.33
CA VAL A 63 6.40 -10.96 7.74
C VAL A 63 5.28 -10.64 6.74
N LYS A 64 5.41 -11.10 5.49
CA LYS A 64 4.40 -11.02 4.44
C LYS A 64 4.44 -12.26 3.54
N GLU A 65 3.27 -12.68 3.08
CA GLU A 65 3.14 -13.61 1.97
C GLU A 65 2.93 -12.79 0.69
N LEU A 66 3.67 -13.13 -0.36
CA LEU A 66 3.64 -12.45 -1.64
C LEU A 66 3.26 -13.44 -2.72
N ALA A 67 2.70 -12.95 -3.83
CA ALA A 67 2.53 -13.75 -5.03
C ALA A 67 2.90 -12.96 -6.29
N VAL A 68 3.32 -13.69 -7.31
CA VAL A 68 3.61 -13.15 -8.64
C VAL A 68 2.97 -14.08 -9.66
N MET A 69 2.09 -13.55 -10.49
CA MET A 69 1.62 -14.29 -11.66
C MET A 69 2.68 -14.15 -12.76
N VAL A 70 3.04 -15.26 -13.39
CA VAL A 70 4.02 -15.28 -14.48
C VAL A 70 3.40 -16.00 -15.67
N VAL A 71 3.49 -15.39 -16.85
CA VAL A 71 3.12 -16.01 -18.12
C VAL A 71 4.37 -16.47 -18.86
N LYS A 72 4.32 -17.67 -19.42
CA LYS A 72 5.32 -18.20 -20.35
C LYS A 72 4.63 -18.52 -21.68
N GLY A 73 4.97 -17.77 -22.72
CA GLY A 73 4.42 -17.89 -24.07
C GLY A 73 5.16 -18.89 -24.94
N ALA A 74 4.85 -18.88 -26.23
CA ALA A 74 5.69 -19.51 -27.24
C ALA A 74 7.04 -18.77 -27.33
N ASP A 75 8.08 -19.45 -27.84
CA ASP A 75 9.40 -18.88 -28.12
C ASP A 75 10.18 -18.35 -26.89
N GLY A 76 9.79 -18.77 -25.69
CA GLY A 76 10.50 -18.42 -24.45
C GLY A 76 10.21 -17.02 -23.92
N ASP A 77 9.21 -16.30 -24.44
CA ASP A 77 8.73 -15.04 -23.86
C ASP A 77 8.12 -15.29 -22.46
N VAL A 78 8.76 -14.74 -21.43
CA VAL A 78 8.30 -14.86 -20.04
C VAL A 78 8.06 -13.46 -19.48
N ARG A 79 6.88 -13.21 -18.95
CA ARG A 79 6.50 -11.92 -18.36
C ARG A 79 5.87 -12.10 -17.00
N ALA A 80 6.17 -11.20 -16.08
CA ALA A 80 5.60 -11.19 -14.74
C ALA A 80 4.56 -10.07 -14.59
N TYR A 81 3.50 -10.37 -13.86
CA TYR A 81 2.61 -9.36 -13.31
C TYR A 81 3.24 -8.69 -12.08
N PRO A 82 2.73 -7.53 -11.65
CA PRO A 82 3.18 -6.90 -10.42
C PRO A 82 3.06 -7.83 -9.22
N VAL A 83 4.02 -7.70 -8.30
CA VAL A 83 4.02 -8.43 -7.04
C VAL A 83 2.82 -7.99 -6.21
N VAL A 84 2.08 -8.96 -5.68
CA VAL A 84 0.94 -8.74 -4.81
C VAL A 84 1.21 -9.27 -3.42
N GLU A 85 0.57 -8.68 -2.42
CA GLU A 85 0.54 -9.19 -1.06
C GLU A 85 -0.70 -10.05 -0.88
N THR A 86 -0.54 -11.27 -0.37
CA THR A 86 -1.64 -12.18 -0.09
C THR A 86 -1.81 -12.31 1.40
N THR A 87 -3.06 -12.36 1.86
CA THR A 87 -3.37 -12.76 3.24
C THR A 87 -4.15 -14.06 3.23
N GLN A 88 -3.73 -15.00 4.07
CA GLN A 88 -4.29 -16.32 4.21
C GLN A 88 -5.07 -16.39 5.53
N ARG A 89 -6.26 -16.99 5.51
CA ARG A 89 -7.07 -17.30 6.68
C ARG A 89 -7.39 -18.79 6.66
N ASP A 90 -7.05 -19.49 7.73
CA ASP A 90 -7.20 -20.95 7.80
C ASP A 90 -6.56 -21.69 6.61
N SER A 91 -5.39 -21.18 6.16
CA SER A 91 -4.66 -21.66 4.97
C SER A 91 -5.37 -21.48 3.63
N ILE A 92 -6.42 -20.65 3.57
CA ILE A 92 -7.12 -20.25 2.35
C ILE A 92 -6.82 -18.79 2.09
N CYS A 93 -6.44 -18.45 0.86
CA CYS A 93 -6.28 -17.04 0.47
C CYS A 93 -7.59 -16.27 0.71
N ASP A 94 -7.51 -15.22 1.52
CA ASP A 94 -8.61 -14.34 1.94
C ASP A 94 -8.62 -13.06 1.09
N THR A 95 -7.47 -12.38 1.01
CA THR A 95 -7.32 -11.14 0.25
C THR A 95 -6.02 -11.09 -0.55
N VAL A 96 -6.02 -10.24 -1.59
CA VAL A 96 -4.87 -9.98 -2.46
C VAL A 96 -4.79 -8.48 -2.73
N LEU A 97 -3.73 -7.84 -2.25
CA LEU A 97 -3.47 -6.40 -2.42
C LEU A 97 -2.45 -6.17 -3.54
N ALA A 98 -2.83 -5.36 -4.53
CA ALA A 98 -2.04 -5.03 -5.70
C ALA A 98 -1.87 -3.50 -5.86
N PRO A 99 -0.63 -2.97 -5.97
CA PRO A 99 0.64 -3.66 -5.75
C PRO A 99 0.89 -3.98 -4.26
N ALA A 100 1.79 -4.93 -3.99
CA ALA A 100 2.26 -5.25 -2.65
C ALA A 100 2.88 -4.01 -1.97
N GLN A 101 2.61 -3.83 -0.67
CA GLN A 101 3.11 -2.69 0.10
C GLN A 101 4.49 -3.01 0.71
N ILE A 102 5.48 -3.10 -0.17
CA ILE A 102 6.86 -3.49 0.12
C ILE A 102 7.85 -2.52 -0.55
N PRO A 103 9.12 -2.48 -0.10
CA PRO A 103 10.16 -1.71 -0.79
C PRO A 103 10.31 -2.11 -2.27
N GLU A 104 10.64 -1.12 -3.11
CA GLU A 104 10.73 -1.30 -4.57
C GLU A 104 11.80 -2.33 -4.96
N ASP A 105 12.94 -2.35 -4.24
CA ASP A 105 14.01 -3.33 -4.47
C ASP A 105 13.54 -4.77 -4.15
N VAL A 106 12.69 -4.93 -3.12
CA VAL A 106 12.12 -6.22 -2.74
C VAL A 106 11.12 -6.68 -3.81
N ALA A 107 10.24 -5.78 -4.27
CA ALA A 107 9.29 -6.07 -5.33
C ALA A 107 10.01 -6.49 -6.62
N LYS A 108 11.07 -5.77 -7.01
CA LYS A 108 11.90 -6.12 -8.17
C LYS A 108 12.51 -7.52 -8.03
N ARG A 109 13.18 -7.80 -6.91
CA ARG A 109 13.79 -9.13 -6.65
C ARG A 109 12.76 -10.25 -6.66
N ALA A 110 11.58 -10.04 -6.07
CA ALA A 110 10.49 -11.02 -6.06
C ALA A 110 9.98 -11.32 -7.48
N GLY A 111 9.76 -10.29 -8.30
CA GLY A 111 9.36 -10.44 -9.69
C GLY A 111 10.41 -11.17 -10.53
N GLU A 112 11.68 -10.78 -10.42
CA GLU A 112 12.81 -11.41 -11.12
C GLU A 112 12.98 -12.89 -10.71
N MET A 113 12.88 -13.19 -9.42
CA MET A 113 12.93 -14.57 -8.91
C MET A 113 11.79 -15.42 -9.48
N ALA A 114 10.57 -14.92 -9.45
CA ALA A 114 9.41 -15.65 -9.98
C ALA A 114 9.53 -15.90 -11.49
N GLN A 115 9.95 -14.88 -12.25
CA GLN A 115 10.16 -14.99 -13.68
C GLN A 115 11.27 -15.99 -14.01
N ALA A 116 12.40 -15.94 -13.29
CA ALA A 116 13.51 -16.87 -13.47
C ALA A 116 13.11 -18.32 -13.14
N ALA A 117 12.35 -18.53 -12.07
CA ALA A 117 11.88 -19.87 -11.69
C ALA A 117 10.98 -20.49 -12.76
N VAL A 118 10.00 -19.73 -13.27
CA VAL A 118 9.06 -20.20 -14.30
C VAL A 118 9.75 -20.38 -15.66
N ALA A 119 10.76 -19.58 -15.98
CA ALA A 119 11.53 -19.74 -17.21
C ALA A 119 12.16 -21.13 -17.33
N GLN A 120 12.58 -21.74 -16.21
CA GLN A 120 13.18 -23.08 -16.17
C GLN A 120 12.18 -24.23 -16.29
N LEU A 121 10.88 -23.98 -16.08
CA LEU A 121 9.86 -25.02 -16.15
C LEU A 121 9.47 -25.33 -17.59
N GLU A 122 9.20 -26.59 -17.90
CA GLU A 122 8.62 -26.97 -19.18
C GLU A 122 7.17 -26.49 -19.30
N GLY A 123 6.72 -26.26 -20.53
CA GLY A 123 5.36 -25.84 -20.84
C GLY A 123 5.19 -24.35 -21.10
N ARG A 124 3.91 -23.98 -21.24
CA ARG A 124 3.43 -22.64 -21.60
C ARG A 124 2.10 -22.39 -20.88
N GLY A 125 1.81 -21.14 -20.58
CA GLY A 125 0.61 -20.75 -19.84
C GLY A 125 0.89 -19.79 -18.70
N ILE A 126 0.03 -19.83 -17.68
CA ILE A 126 0.14 -19.00 -16.49
C ILE A 126 0.60 -19.87 -15.34
N TYR A 127 1.45 -19.28 -14.51
CA TYR A 127 2.00 -19.87 -13.31
C TYR A 127 1.75 -18.89 -12.15
N GLY A 128 1.10 -19.37 -11.10
CA GLY A 128 1.06 -18.66 -9.83
C GLY A 128 2.29 -18.99 -9.01
N VAL A 129 3.11 -18.00 -8.69
CA VAL A 129 4.30 -18.16 -7.86
C VAL A 129 4.03 -17.55 -6.49
N GLU A 130 4.06 -18.36 -5.44
CA GLU A 130 3.92 -17.90 -4.06
C GLU A 130 5.28 -17.75 -3.39
N LEU A 131 5.45 -16.68 -2.63
CA LEU A 131 6.71 -16.25 -2.05
C LEU A 131 6.50 -15.82 -0.58
N PHE A 132 7.56 -15.91 0.21
CA PHE A 132 7.62 -15.36 1.55
C PHE A 132 8.62 -14.21 1.61
N LEU A 133 8.27 -13.13 2.30
CA LEU A 133 9.17 -12.03 2.66
C LEU A 133 9.51 -12.12 4.14
N THR A 134 10.79 -12.14 4.49
CA THR A 134 11.27 -12.14 5.89
C THR A 134 11.48 -10.73 6.42
N ALA A 135 11.59 -10.59 7.75
CA ALA A 135 11.91 -9.31 8.39
C ALA A 135 13.27 -8.72 7.97
N THR A 136 14.20 -9.57 7.51
CA THR A 136 15.51 -9.18 6.98
C THR A 136 15.46 -8.69 5.53
N GLY A 137 14.30 -8.78 4.87
CA GLY A 137 14.13 -8.39 3.46
C GLY A 137 14.46 -9.50 2.46
N ASP A 138 14.65 -10.74 2.91
CA ASP A 138 14.85 -11.89 2.04
C ASP A 138 13.53 -12.34 1.42
N VAL A 139 13.57 -12.71 0.14
CA VAL A 139 12.43 -13.29 -0.58
C VAL A 139 12.71 -14.78 -0.79
N LEU A 140 11.77 -15.63 -0.43
CA LEU A 140 11.88 -17.08 -0.51
C LEU A 140 10.74 -17.65 -1.35
N LEU A 141 11.03 -18.58 -2.25
CA LEU A 141 10.02 -19.30 -3.02
C LEU A 141 9.29 -20.32 -2.14
N ASN A 142 7.96 -20.25 -2.07
CA ASN A 142 7.11 -21.22 -1.37
C ASN A 142 6.64 -22.32 -2.33
N GLU A 143 5.86 -21.95 -3.36
CA GLU A 143 5.32 -22.90 -4.33
C GLU A 143 5.07 -22.28 -5.70
N ILE A 144 4.89 -23.14 -6.71
CA ILE A 144 4.52 -22.75 -8.08
C ILE A 144 3.32 -23.61 -8.52
N ALA A 145 2.22 -22.94 -8.88
CA ALA A 145 1.04 -23.55 -9.45
C ALA A 145 0.99 -23.31 -10.98
N PRO A 146 1.19 -24.33 -11.84
CA PRO A 146 1.23 -24.18 -13.31
C PRO A 146 -0.19 -24.05 -13.92
N ARG A 147 -0.95 -23.08 -13.44
CA ARG A 147 -2.32 -22.77 -13.87
C ARG A 147 -2.67 -21.32 -13.46
N PRO A 148 -3.75 -20.75 -14.02
CA PRO A 148 -4.40 -19.59 -13.41
C PRO A 148 -4.59 -19.80 -11.89
N HIS A 149 -4.28 -18.75 -11.14
CA HIS A 149 -4.18 -18.80 -9.69
C HIS A 149 -5.12 -17.80 -9.02
N ASN A 150 -5.55 -18.12 -7.81
CA ASN A 150 -6.48 -17.30 -7.04
C ASN A 150 -5.90 -15.89 -6.79
N SER A 151 -4.61 -15.83 -6.45
CA SER A 151 -3.88 -14.57 -6.27
C SER A 151 -3.67 -13.76 -7.56
N GLY A 152 -4.10 -14.27 -8.71
CA GLY A 152 -4.12 -13.52 -9.97
C GLY A 152 -5.49 -12.97 -10.34
N HIS A 153 -6.57 -13.22 -9.59
CA HIS A 153 -7.93 -12.84 -10.03
C HIS A 153 -8.10 -11.32 -10.13
N TYR A 154 -7.36 -10.55 -9.33
CA TYR A 154 -7.30 -9.08 -9.43
C TYR A 154 -6.96 -8.57 -10.85
N THR A 155 -6.25 -9.38 -11.66
CA THR A 155 -5.83 -9.00 -13.02
C THR A 155 -6.99 -8.79 -13.99
N ILE A 156 -8.20 -9.29 -13.69
CA ILE A 156 -9.38 -9.08 -14.54
C ILE A 156 -9.72 -7.58 -14.60
N GLU A 157 -9.72 -6.89 -13.46
CA GLU A 157 -10.06 -5.47 -13.37
C GLU A 157 -8.83 -4.57 -13.37
N ALA A 158 -7.72 -5.02 -12.81
CA ALA A 158 -6.61 -4.14 -12.43
C ALA A 158 -5.47 -4.11 -13.45
N CYS A 159 -5.38 -5.07 -14.38
CA CYS A 159 -4.29 -5.16 -15.36
C CYS A 159 -4.77 -4.96 -16.80
N GLU A 160 -3.84 -4.66 -17.70
CA GLU A 160 -4.13 -4.51 -19.14
C GLU A 160 -4.56 -5.81 -19.81
N THR A 161 -4.07 -6.96 -19.34
CA THR A 161 -4.50 -8.28 -19.82
C THR A 161 -4.70 -9.20 -18.62
N SER A 162 -5.87 -9.82 -18.52
CA SER A 162 -6.16 -10.74 -17.40
C SER A 162 -5.31 -12.02 -17.49
N GLN A 163 -5.06 -12.67 -16.36
CA GLN A 163 -4.33 -13.94 -16.33
C GLN A 163 -5.02 -15.01 -17.21
N PHE A 164 -6.36 -14.98 -17.32
CA PHE A 164 -7.10 -15.96 -18.10
C PHE A 164 -6.86 -15.77 -19.58
N GLU A 165 -6.91 -14.52 -20.04
CA GLU A 165 -6.58 -14.19 -21.42
C GLU A 165 -5.11 -14.46 -21.74
N GLN A 166 -4.18 -14.10 -20.85
CA GLN A 166 -2.76 -14.45 -21.02
C GLN A 166 -2.54 -15.95 -21.11
N HIS A 167 -3.25 -16.74 -20.29
CA HIS A 167 -3.18 -18.19 -20.34
C HIS A 167 -3.59 -18.70 -21.72
N LEU A 168 -4.73 -18.23 -22.24
CA LEU A 168 -5.22 -18.59 -23.58
C LEU A 168 -4.25 -18.17 -24.68
N ARG A 169 -3.73 -16.94 -24.64
CA ARG A 169 -2.73 -16.45 -25.61
C ARG A 169 -1.48 -17.34 -25.61
N ALA A 170 -0.95 -17.64 -24.43
CA ALA A 170 0.23 -18.48 -24.28
C ALA A 170 0.02 -19.89 -24.85
N ILE A 171 -1.07 -20.57 -24.49
CA ILE A 171 -1.32 -21.94 -24.97
C ILE A 171 -1.72 -21.99 -26.46
N ALA A 172 -2.27 -20.91 -27.00
CA ALA A 172 -2.60 -20.80 -28.42
C ALA A 172 -1.42 -20.35 -29.29
N GLY A 173 -0.28 -19.96 -28.69
CA GLY A 173 0.86 -19.41 -29.43
C GLY A 173 0.61 -18.01 -29.98
N LEU A 174 -0.29 -17.24 -29.35
CA LEU A 174 -0.58 -15.86 -29.70
C LEU A 174 0.36 -14.90 -28.94
N PRO A 175 0.58 -13.68 -29.45
CA PRO A 175 1.36 -12.67 -28.75
C PRO A 175 0.83 -12.38 -27.35
N LEU A 176 1.71 -12.42 -26.36
CA LEU A 176 1.37 -12.10 -24.99
C LEU A 176 1.00 -10.61 -24.86
N GLY A 177 -0.01 -10.34 -24.04
CA GLY A 177 -0.41 -9.00 -23.66
C GLY A 177 0.55 -8.39 -22.63
N SER A 178 0.28 -7.14 -22.28
CA SER A 178 0.97 -6.45 -21.19
C SER A 178 0.45 -6.94 -19.84
N CYS A 179 1.37 -7.18 -18.90
CA CYS A 179 1.03 -7.54 -17.53
C CYS A 179 0.92 -6.32 -16.60
N ALA A 180 1.03 -5.10 -17.15
CA ALA A 180 1.03 -3.88 -16.36
C ALA A 180 -0.32 -3.64 -15.67
N LEU A 181 -0.25 -3.06 -14.46
CA LEU A 181 -1.42 -2.48 -13.81
C LEU A 181 -1.93 -1.29 -14.63
N ARG A 182 -3.24 -1.25 -14.85
CA ARG A 182 -3.94 -0.10 -15.45
C ARG A 182 -4.60 0.80 -14.39
N VAL A 183 -4.59 0.38 -13.13
CA VAL A 183 -5.09 1.13 -11.98
C VAL A 183 -3.99 1.27 -10.91
N PRO A 184 -3.92 2.37 -10.16
CA PRO A 184 -2.89 2.56 -9.14
C PRO A 184 -2.97 1.59 -7.96
N ALA A 185 -4.19 1.18 -7.56
CA ALA A 185 -4.40 0.27 -6.45
C ALA A 185 -5.61 -0.63 -6.66
N ALA A 186 -5.51 -1.89 -6.25
CA ALA A 186 -6.59 -2.85 -6.26
C ALA A 186 -6.54 -3.83 -5.06
N LEU A 187 -7.71 -4.25 -4.59
CA LEU A 187 -7.86 -5.28 -3.57
C LEU A 187 -8.84 -6.35 -4.10
N MET A 188 -8.40 -7.60 -4.15
CA MET A 188 -9.27 -8.73 -4.42
C MET A 188 -9.60 -9.43 -3.10
N VAL A 189 -10.88 -9.70 -2.86
CA VAL A 189 -11.43 -10.33 -1.65
C VAL A 189 -12.16 -11.61 -2.05
N ASN A 190 -11.78 -12.75 -1.46
CA ASN A 190 -12.47 -14.00 -1.72
C ASN A 190 -13.84 -14.04 -1.05
N VAL A 191 -14.79 -14.64 -1.76
CA VAL A 191 -16.11 -14.94 -1.20
C VAL A 191 -16.13 -16.43 -0.86
N LEU A 192 -16.03 -16.73 0.42
CA LEU A 192 -16.00 -18.10 0.95
C LEU A 192 -17.37 -18.49 1.51
N GLY A 193 -17.72 -19.76 1.39
CA GLY A 193 -18.87 -20.31 2.08
C GLY A 193 -18.64 -20.37 3.59
N ASP A 194 -19.65 -19.97 4.36
CA ASP A 194 -19.61 -19.95 5.82
C ASP A 194 -20.12 -21.27 6.44
N ALA A 195 -19.73 -21.53 7.68
CA ALA A 195 -20.19 -22.63 8.52
C ALA A 195 -21.66 -22.53 8.94
N SER A 196 -22.24 -21.32 8.95
CA SER A 196 -23.67 -21.14 9.26
C SER A 196 -24.63 -21.56 8.14
N SER A 197 -24.13 -21.93 6.95
CA SER A 197 -24.89 -22.50 5.81
C SER A 197 -25.96 -21.61 5.15
N SER A 198 -26.21 -20.37 5.62
CA SER A 198 -27.12 -19.49 4.86
C SER A 198 -26.42 -18.94 3.62
N GLU A 199 -27.03 -19.16 2.45
CA GLU A 199 -26.55 -18.58 1.19
C GLU A 199 -26.50 -17.06 1.27
N ASP A 200 -27.43 -16.44 2.00
CA ASP A 200 -27.50 -14.99 2.12
C ASP A 200 -26.28 -14.36 2.77
N VAL A 201 -25.76 -14.96 3.84
CA VAL A 201 -24.53 -14.48 4.47
C VAL A 201 -23.34 -14.72 3.56
N SER A 202 -23.24 -15.91 2.97
CA SER A 202 -22.10 -16.28 2.11
C SER A 202 -22.01 -15.44 0.83
N PHE A 203 -23.13 -14.95 0.31
CA PHE A 203 -23.18 -14.08 -0.87
C PHE A 203 -23.32 -12.59 -0.55
N SER A 204 -23.41 -12.21 0.74
CA SER A 204 -23.58 -10.81 1.16
C SER A 204 -22.49 -9.89 0.59
N LEU A 205 -21.23 -10.37 0.55
CA LEU A 205 -20.11 -9.59 0.02
C LEU A 205 -20.27 -9.28 -1.48
N LEU A 206 -20.80 -10.23 -2.28
CA LEU A 206 -21.11 -9.99 -3.69
C LEU A 206 -22.22 -8.93 -3.83
N ARG A 207 -23.28 -9.03 -3.01
CA ARG A 207 -24.41 -8.09 -3.06
C ARG A 207 -24.00 -6.68 -2.64
N ASN A 208 -23.27 -6.57 -1.54
CA ASN A 208 -22.77 -5.30 -1.01
C ASN A 208 -21.81 -4.64 -2.00
N SER A 209 -21.03 -5.41 -2.76
CA SER A 209 -20.11 -4.83 -3.76
C SER A 209 -20.81 -4.03 -4.86
N LEU A 210 -22.10 -4.30 -5.13
CA LEU A 210 -22.85 -3.60 -6.17
C LEU A 210 -23.04 -2.11 -5.87
N SER A 211 -22.94 -1.69 -4.61
CA SER A 211 -23.03 -0.28 -4.21
C SER A 211 -21.66 0.39 -4.04
N ILE A 212 -20.56 -0.34 -4.21
CA ILE A 212 -19.21 0.18 -3.98
C ILE A 212 -18.57 0.62 -5.31
N PRO A 213 -18.26 1.92 -5.48
CA PRO A 213 -17.59 2.40 -6.68
C PRO A 213 -16.27 1.66 -6.95
N GLY A 214 -16.06 1.23 -8.19
CA GLY A 214 -14.85 0.51 -8.60
C GLY A 214 -14.78 -0.95 -8.13
N ALA A 215 -15.82 -1.50 -7.51
CA ALA A 215 -15.92 -2.92 -7.18
C ALA A 215 -16.55 -3.73 -8.33
N ALA A 216 -16.00 -4.91 -8.61
CA ALA A 216 -16.53 -5.87 -9.57
C ALA A 216 -16.71 -7.23 -8.91
N ALA A 217 -17.93 -7.78 -9.00
CA ALA A 217 -18.30 -9.05 -8.42
C ALA A 217 -18.17 -10.19 -9.45
N HIS A 218 -17.51 -11.28 -9.06
CA HIS A 218 -17.38 -12.50 -9.85
C HIS A 218 -17.99 -13.68 -9.13
N PHE A 219 -19.12 -14.16 -9.62
CA PHE A 219 -19.79 -15.33 -9.10
C PHE A 219 -19.48 -16.57 -9.94
N TYR A 220 -19.11 -17.67 -9.30
CA TYR A 220 -18.69 -18.89 -10.00
C TYR A 220 -19.83 -19.86 -10.34
N GLY A 221 -21.10 -19.55 -10.00
CA GLY A 221 -22.22 -20.43 -10.34
C GLY A 221 -22.23 -21.77 -9.60
N LYS A 222 -21.51 -21.90 -8.48
CA LYS A 222 -21.39 -23.17 -7.75
C LYS A 222 -22.66 -23.47 -6.96
N ALA A 223 -23.23 -24.66 -7.16
CA ALA A 223 -24.36 -25.14 -6.37
C ALA A 223 -23.97 -25.48 -4.93
N GLY A 224 -24.65 -24.88 -3.95
CA GLY A 224 -24.52 -25.15 -2.52
C GLY A 224 -23.32 -24.51 -1.83
N VAL A 225 -23.50 -24.16 -0.56
CA VAL A 225 -22.52 -23.51 0.31
C VAL A 225 -21.92 -24.52 1.29
N ARG A 226 -20.60 -24.49 1.45
CA ARG A 226 -19.87 -25.27 2.47
C ARG A 226 -18.70 -24.44 3.00
N PRO A 227 -18.29 -24.64 4.27
CA PRO A 227 -17.11 -23.99 4.85
C PRO A 227 -15.90 -24.01 3.92
N GLY A 228 -15.26 -22.86 3.72
CA GLY A 228 -14.03 -22.74 2.93
C GLY A 228 -14.20 -22.90 1.42
N ARG A 229 -15.40 -23.19 0.93
CA ARG A 229 -15.65 -23.29 -0.51
C ARG A 229 -15.59 -21.90 -1.14
N LYS A 230 -14.68 -21.70 -2.10
CA LYS A 230 -14.60 -20.46 -2.90
C LYS A 230 -15.83 -20.35 -3.82
N LEU A 231 -16.73 -19.42 -3.53
CA LEU A 231 -17.99 -19.19 -4.25
C LEU A 231 -17.88 -18.08 -5.31
N GLY A 232 -16.92 -17.18 -5.13
CA GLY A 232 -16.67 -16.05 -6.00
C GLY A 232 -15.52 -15.19 -5.48
N HIS A 233 -15.34 -14.02 -6.07
CA HIS A 233 -14.48 -12.96 -5.53
C HIS A 233 -15.04 -11.59 -5.87
N VAL A 234 -14.56 -10.56 -5.17
CA VAL A 234 -14.78 -9.16 -5.51
C VAL A 234 -13.44 -8.49 -5.69
N THR A 235 -13.25 -7.77 -6.79
CA THR A 235 -12.08 -6.89 -6.98
C THR A 235 -12.51 -5.45 -6.85
N ILE A 236 -11.90 -4.71 -5.92
CA ILE A 236 -12.06 -3.26 -5.77
C ILE A 236 -10.85 -2.59 -6.41
N THR A 237 -11.08 -1.62 -7.28
CA THR A 237 -10.04 -0.74 -7.85
C THR A 237 -10.19 0.68 -7.34
N ALA A 238 -9.08 1.41 -7.23
CA ALA A 238 -9.07 2.78 -6.74
C ALA A 238 -7.90 3.60 -7.33
N PRO A 239 -8.03 4.94 -7.37
CA PRO A 239 -6.98 5.84 -7.85
C PRO A 239 -5.78 5.93 -6.88
N ASN A 240 -5.94 5.53 -5.62
CA ASN A 240 -4.88 5.47 -4.61
C ASN A 240 -5.26 4.51 -3.46
N LEU A 241 -4.31 4.22 -2.58
CA LEU A 241 -4.51 3.32 -1.43
C LEU A 241 -5.48 3.87 -0.38
N GLU A 242 -5.62 5.20 -0.27
CA GLU A 242 -6.56 5.79 0.68
C GLU A 242 -8.00 5.51 0.24
N GLU A 243 -8.30 5.79 -1.03
CA GLU A 243 -9.62 5.54 -1.59
C GLU A 243 -9.90 4.02 -1.65
N LEU A 244 -8.88 3.20 -1.90
CA LEU A 244 -9.00 1.74 -1.78
C LEU A 244 -9.38 1.34 -0.35
N THR A 245 -8.71 1.90 0.66
CA THR A 245 -9.00 1.65 2.07
C THR A 245 -10.43 2.05 2.42
N LYS A 246 -10.91 3.21 1.96
CA LYS A 246 -12.29 3.66 2.18
C LYS A 246 -13.30 2.69 1.58
N ARG A 247 -13.14 2.33 0.31
CA ARG A 247 -14.02 1.39 -0.42
C ARG A 247 -14.00 -0.01 0.18
N ALA A 248 -12.81 -0.52 0.50
CA ALA A 248 -12.65 -1.83 1.15
C ALA A 248 -13.32 -1.85 2.53
N THR A 249 -13.18 -0.78 3.31
CA THR A 249 -13.82 -0.67 4.63
C THR A 249 -15.35 -0.61 4.50
N ALA A 250 -15.86 0.11 3.49
CA ALA A 250 -17.30 0.15 3.21
C ALA A 250 -17.85 -1.21 2.73
N LEU A 251 -17.07 -1.98 1.95
CA LEU A 251 -17.45 -3.33 1.52
C LEU A 251 -17.44 -4.32 2.68
N SER A 252 -16.32 -4.38 3.40
CA SER A 252 -16.07 -5.29 4.51
C SER A 252 -14.92 -4.72 5.38
N PRO A 253 -15.23 -4.18 6.57
CA PRO A 253 -14.19 -3.72 7.51
C PRO A 253 -13.18 -4.82 7.85
N GLU A 254 -13.62 -6.08 7.86
CA GLU A 254 -12.77 -7.23 8.11
C GLU A 254 -11.79 -7.48 6.96
N ALA A 255 -12.23 -7.41 5.70
CA ALA A 255 -11.34 -7.55 4.55
C ALA A 255 -10.32 -6.41 4.48
N ALA A 256 -10.73 -5.17 4.80
CA ALA A 256 -9.82 -4.03 4.90
C ALA A 256 -8.76 -4.23 6.00
N LYS A 257 -9.15 -4.80 7.14
CA LYS A 257 -8.23 -5.13 8.23
C LYS A 257 -7.24 -6.22 7.83
N ASN A 258 -7.73 -7.31 7.23
CA ASN A 258 -6.92 -8.49 6.93
C ASN A 258 -5.96 -8.28 5.77
N SER A 259 -6.32 -7.44 4.80
CA SER A 259 -5.43 -7.02 3.72
C SER A 259 -4.28 -6.10 4.18
N GLY A 260 -4.26 -5.71 5.46
CA GLY A 260 -3.27 -4.81 6.01
C GLY A 260 -3.50 -3.33 5.67
N LEU A 261 -4.52 -3.00 4.86
CA LEU A 261 -4.83 -1.63 4.45
C LEU A 261 -5.02 -0.68 5.64
N LEU A 262 -5.71 -1.13 6.69
CA LEU A 262 -5.93 -0.34 7.90
C LEU A 262 -4.66 -0.11 8.74
N LYS A 263 -3.60 -0.90 8.52
CA LYS A 263 -2.31 -0.78 9.21
C LYS A 263 -1.27 -0.03 8.38
N LEU A 264 -1.57 0.34 7.14
CA LEU A 264 -0.62 1.08 6.33
C LEU A 264 -0.39 2.44 6.98
N GLU A 265 0.77 2.58 7.62
CA GLU A 265 1.27 3.87 8.05
C GLU A 265 1.34 4.75 6.80
N ARG A 266 0.57 5.85 6.81
CA ARG A 266 0.60 6.80 5.72
C ARG A 266 2.00 7.42 5.70
N LYS A 267 2.85 6.95 4.79
CA LYS A 267 4.19 7.52 4.62
C LYS A 267 4.03 9.02 4.38
N PRO A 268 4.76 9.87 5.11
CA PRO A 268 4.72 11.30 4.90
C PRO A 268 4.97 11.65 3.42
N LEU A 269 4.11 12.49 2.85
CA LEU A 269 4.31 13.11 1.54
C LEU A 269 4.89 14.51 1.69
N VAL A 270 4.64 15.17 2.82
CA VAL A 270 5.14 16.51 3.12
C VAL A 270 6.01 16.48 4.36
N GLY A 271 7.20 17.09 4.27
CA GLY A 271 8.05 17.33 5.44
C GLY A 271 7.88 18.75 5.94
N ILE A 272 7.45 18.95 7.19
CA ILE A 272 7.44 20.24 7.86
C ILE A 272 8.67 20.32 8.76
N VAL A 273 9.55 21.27 8.48
CA VAL A 273 10.77 21.48 9.25
C VAL A 273 10.88 22.91 9.73
N MET A 274 11.40 23.06 10.95
CA MET A 274 11.60 24.36 11.58
C MET A 274 12.95 24.44 12.29
N GLY A 275 13.49 25.66 12.38
CA GLY A 275 14.82 25.90 12.96
C GLY A 275 14.85 25.79 14.49
N SER A 276 13.71 26.05 15.14
CA SER A 276 13.49 25.87 16.57
C SER A 276 12.03 25.52 16.86
N ASP A 277 11.80 24.96 18.04
CA ASP A 277 10.48 24.80 18.67
C ASP A 277 9.68 26.10 18.80
N SER A 278 10.35 27.25 18.99
CA SER A 278 9.70 28.57 19.02
C SER A 278 8.95 28.92 17.72
N ASP A 279 9.29 28.27 16.61
CA ASP A 279 8.63 28.48 15.31
C ASP A 279 7.32 27.67 15.19
N LEU A 280 7.12 26.67 16.05
CA LEU A 280 5.97 25.75 16.00
C LEU A 280 4.62 26.46 15.99
N PRO A 281 4.34 27.50 16.82
CA PRO A 281 3.06 28.20 16.76
C PRO A 281 2.77 28.82 15.39
N THR A 282 3.82 29.26 14.68
CA THR A 282 3.67 29.75 13.31
C THR A 282 3.46 28.58 12.36
N MET A 283 4.20 27.48 12.49
CA MET A 283 4.19 26.36 11.55
C MET A 283 3.00 25.41 11.68
N ALA A 284 2.33 25.38 12.84
CA ALA A 284 1.20 24.51 13.13
C ALA A 284 0.07 24.65 12.09
N ALA A 285 -0.21 25.86 11.63
CA ALA A 285 -1.27 26.07 10.65
C ALA A 285 -0.97 25.46 9.27
N ALA A 286 0.29 25.13 8.94
CA ALA A 286 0.59 24.29 7.77
C ALA A 286 0.14 22.84 8.01
N ALA A 287 0.45 22.29 9.20
CA ALA A 287 0.05 20.94 9.58
C ALA A 287 -1.47 20.79 9.60
N ASP A 288 -2.19 21.72 10.21
CA ASP A 288 -3.67 21.74 10.25
C ASP A 288 -4.27 21.67 8.84
N MET A 289 -3.67 22.40 7.88
CA MET A 289 -4.12 22.35 6.50
C MET A 289 -3.84 21.00 5.84
N LEU A 290 -2.68 20.38 6.09
CA LEU A 290 -2.40 19.05 5.55
C LEU A 290 -3.35 18.00 6.14
N GLU A 291 -3.67 18.08 7.43
CA GLU A 291 -4.66 17.22 8.09
C GLU A 291 -6.05 17.37 7.48
N LYS A 292 -6.51 18.61 7.27
CA LYS A 292 -7.80 18.90 6.64
C LYS A 292 -7.92 18.29 5.23
N PHE A 293 -6.81 18.19 4.51
CA PHE A 293 -6.74 17.61 3.18
C PHE A 293 -6.36 16.11 3.17
N GLY A 294 -6.18 15.49 4.34
CA GLY A 294 -5.78 14.08 4.47
C GLY A 294 -4.36 13.79 3.98
N VAL A 295 -3.53 14.81 3.78
CA VAL A 295 -2.15 14.66 3.30
C VAL A 295 -1.25 14.25 4.46
N PRO A 296 -0.61 13.06 4.42
CA PRO A 296 0.28 12.64 5.48
C PRO A 296 1.55 13.48 5.48
N TYR A 297 2.00 13.85 6.68
CA TYR A 297 3.15 14.70 6.87
C TYR A 297 4.01 14.24 8.04
N GLU A 298 5.26 14.69 8.05
CA GLU A 298 6.13 14.63 9.22
C GLU A 298 6.41 16.06 9.68
N LEU A 299 6.58 16.25 10.98
CA LEU A 299 6.94 17.54 11.56
C LEU A 299 8.12 17.35 12.50
N THR A 300 9.22 18.07 12.27
CA THR A 300 10.42 17.95 13.10
C THR A 300 11.27 19.22 13.14
N ILE A 301 12.19 19.28 14.11
CA ILE A 301 13.12 20.40 14.28
C ILE A 301 14.44 20.04 13.60
N VAL A 302 14.87 20.92 12.69
CA VAL A 302 16.11 20.82 11.91
C VAL A 302 16.75 22.19 11.89
N SER A 303 17.87 22.37 12.60
CA SER A 303 18.52 23.67 12.70
C SER A 303 19.69 23.76 11.73
N ALA A 304 19.60 24.67 10.75
CA ALA A 304 20.67 24.89 9.78
C ALA A 304 22.00 25.30 10.44
N HIS A 305 21.93 26.02 11.56
CA HIS A 305 23.10 26.58 12.25
C HIS A 305 23.62 25.71 13.38
N ARG A 306 22.72 24.99 14.08
CA ARG A 306 23.09 24.20 15.28
C ARG A 306 23.30 22.72 14.97
N THR A 307 22.57 22.18 13.99
CA THR A 307 22.64 20.76 13.60
C THR A 307 22.76 20.58 12.08
N PRO A 308 23.81 21.18 11.45
CA PRO A 308 23.95 21.19 9.99
C PRO A 308 24.04 19.80 9.36
N ALA A 309 24.71 18.83 10.01
CA ALA A 309 24.78 17.45 9.53
C ALA A 309 23.40 16.79 9.42
N ARG A 310 22.55 16.95 10.45
CA ARG A 310 21.18 16.44 10.46
C ARG A 310 20.33 17.09 9.35
N MET A 311 20.51 18.38 9.12
CA MET A 311 19.84 19.09 8.03
C MET A 311 20.25 18.55 6.66
N TYR A 312 21.54 18.27 6.48
CA TYR A 312 22.09 17.71 5.26
C TYR A 312 21.55 16.30 4.97
N GLU A 313 21.56 15.42 5.98
CA GLU A 313 21.00 14.07 5.91
C GLU A 313 19.49 14.08 5.63
N TYR A 314 18.75 14.98 6.31
CA TYR A 314 17.32 15.14 6.11
C TYR A 314 16.99 15.50 4.66
N ALA A 315 17.64 16.54 4.11
CA ALA A 315 17.35 17.05 2.77
C ALA A 315 17.71 16.05 1.66
N GLN A 316 18.89 15.42 1.75
CA GLN A 316 19.33 14.44 0.74
C GLN A 316 18.51 13.15 0.76
N SER A 317 18.08 12.70 1.94
CA SER A 317 17.29 11.47 2.06
C SER A 317 15.81 11.69 1.74
N ALA A 318 15.30 12.93 1.81
CA ALA A 318 13.88 13.26 1.69
C ALA A 318 13.17 12.58 0.51
N ALA A 319 13.71 12.72 -0.71
CA ALA A 319 13.12 12.13 -1.91
C ALA A 319 13.07 10.59 -1.84
N LYS A 320 14.14 9.96 -1.32
CA LYS A 320 14.22 8.50 -1.15
C LYS A 320 13.25 7.98 -0.10
N ARG A 321 12.96 8.80 0.93
CA ARG A 321 11.96 8.47 1.97
C ARG A 321 10.52 8.60 1.46
N GLY A 322 10.32 9.15 0.27
CA GLY A 322 9.01 9.28 -0.37
C GLY A 322 8.38 10.67 -0.24
N LEU A 323 9.06 11.63 0.41
CA LEU A 323 8.60 13.02 0.46
C LEU A 323 8.51 13.59 -0.95
N LYS A 324 7.53 14.47 -1.13
CA LYS A 324 7.21 15.14 -2.39
C LYS A 324 7.32 16.66 -2.27
N VAL A 325 7.10 17.22 -1.09
CA VAL A 325 7.25 18.66 -0.80
C VAL A 325 7.86 18.84 0.59
N ILE A 326 8.69 19.87 0.76
CA ILE A 326 9.18 20.28 2.08
C ILE A 326 8.70 21.70 2.38
N ILE A 327 8.10 21.89 3.55
CA ILE A 327 7.73 23.19 4.10
C ILE A 327 8.76 23.52 5.18
N ALA A 328 9.51 24.60 4.98
CA ALA A 328 10.58 25.00 5.89
C ALA A 328 10.30 26.38 6.49
N GLY A 329 10.24 26.46 7.82
CA GLY A 329 10.05 27.70 8.57
C GLY A 329 11.35 28.15 9.24
N ALA A 330 11.69 29.43 9.09
CA ALA A 330 12.79 30.03 9.86
C ALA A 330 12.63 31.54 10.03
N GLY A 331 13.15 32.06 11.14
CA GLY A 331 13.27 33.49 11.42
C GLY A 331 14.71 34.01 11.32
N GLY A 332 14.87 35.33 11.28
CA GLY A 332 16.17 36.00 11.30
C GLY A 332 16.87 35.95 9.94
N ALA A 333 18.12 35.48 9.94
CA ALA A 333 18.83 35.14 8.70
C ALA A 333 18.19 33.98 7.92
N ALA A 334 17.26 33.24 8.54
CA ALA A 334 16.33 32.30 7.92
C ALA A 334 16.91 31.36 6.82
N HIS A 335 18.12 30.83 7.02
CA HIS A 335 18.80 30.01 6.02
C HIS A 335 18.16 28.63 5.74
N LEU A 336 17.33 28.11 6.64
CA LEU A 336 16.85 26.72 6.57
C LEU A 336 16.16 26.37 5.24
N PRO A 337 15.19 27.15 4.72
CA PRO A 337 14.52 26.81 3.47
C PRO A 337 15.48 26.78 2.28
N GLY A 338 16.36 27.78 2.19
CA GLY A 338 17.33 27.87 1.11
C GLY A 338 18.37 26.74 1.13
N MET A 339 18.87 26.38 2.32
CA MET A 339 19.82 25.27 2.47
C MET A 339 19.19 23.92 2.11
N ILE A 340 17.94 23.68 2.50
CA ILE A 340 17.23 22.46 2.11
C ILE A 340 17.04 22.40 0.60
N ALA A 341 16.60 23.51 -0.02
CA ALA A 341 16.39 23.59 -1.46
C ALA A 341 17.67 23.33 -2.27
N ALA A 342 18.84 23.68 -1.73
CA ALA A 342 20.13 23.41 -2.37
C ALA A 342 20.54 21.92 -2.34
N LEU A 343 19.91 21.10 -1.48
CA LEU A 343 20.33 19.74 -1.16
C LEU A 343 19.31 18.67 -1.55
N THR A 344 18.19 19.07 -2.14
CA THR A 344 17.10 18.16 -2.49
C THR A 344 16.51 18.53 -3.85
N PRO A 345 16.09 17.54 -4.67
CA PRO A 345 15.37 17.82 -5.91
C PRO A 345 13.88 18.15 -5.67
N LEU A 346 13.41 18.05 -4.43
CA LEU A 346 12.00 18.30 -4.08
C LEU A 346 11.68 19.80 -4.02
N PRO A 347 10.46 20.21 -4.39
CA PRO A 347 9.97 21.56 -4.12
C PRO A 347 10.06 21.93 -2.63
N VAL A 348 10.59 23.13 -2.36
CA VAL A 348 10.66 23.70 -1.01
C VAL A 348 9.79 24.95 -0.93
N VAL A 349 8.89 24.96 0.06
CA VAL A 349 8.05 26.11 0.41
C VAL A 349 8.64 26.76 1.65
N GLY A 350 9.07 28.02 1.52
CA GLY A 350 9.67 28.77 2.61
C GLY A 350 8.64 29.62 3.35
N VAL A 351 8.58 29.46 4.67
CA VAL A 351 7.73 30.27 5.58
C VAL A 351 8.63 31.23 6.36
N PRO A 352 8.61 32.53 6.05
CA PRO A 352 9.32 33.51 6.86
C PRO A 352 8.65 33.64 8.23
N VAL A 353 9.35 33.28 9.30
CA VAL A 353 8.81 33.38 10.66
C VAL A 353 9.01 34.80 11.18
N LYS A 354 7.96 35.38 11.78
CA LYS A 354 8.04 36.72 12.34
C LYS A 354 8.99 36.74 13.54
N THR A 355 10.02 37.56 13.45
CA THR A 355 10.97 37.85 14.54
C THR A 355 10.59 39.15 15.27
N SER A 356 11.14 39.36 16.47
CA SER A 356 10.96 40.60 17.24
C SER A 356 11.64 41.80 16.60
N THR A 357 12.66 41.57 15.78
CA THR A 357 13.46 42.58 15.09
C THR A 357 13.06 42.58 13.62
N LEU A 358 12.83 43.76 13.01
CA LEU A 358 12.41 43.89 11.61
C LEU A 358 11.11 43.15 11.23
N ASN A 359 10.30 42.69 12.20
CA ASN A 359 8.99 42.07 11.99
C ASN A 359 8.96 40.92 10.95
N GLY A 360 10.07 40.19 10.77
CA GLY A 360 10.19 39.12 9.79
C GLY A 360 10.55 39.57 8.37
N GLU A 361 10.80 40.87 8.11
CA GLU A 361 11.32 41.33 6.82
C GLU A 361 12.71 40.74 6.52
N ASP A 362 13.54 40.63 7.55
CA ASP A 362 14.82 39.91 7.51
C ASP A 362 14.65 38.48 7.02
N SER A 363 13.65 37.79 7.55
CA SER A 363 13.32 36.40 7.26
C SER A 363 12.78 36.27 5.83
N LEU A 364 11.89 37.19 5.43
CA LEU A 364 11.31 37.22 4.09
C LEU A 364 12.39 37.44 3.03
N LEU A 365 13.21 38.46 3.21
CA LEU A 365 14.29 38.80 2.27
C LEU A 365 15.31 37.67 2.18
N SER A 366 15.64 37.02 3.30
CA SER A 366 16.57 35.87 3.31
C SER A 366 16.04 34.67 2.54
N ILE A 367 14.73 34.40 2.60
CA ILE A 367 14.11 33.24 1.95
C ILE A 367 13.78 33.51 0.47
N VAL A 368 13.34 34.73 0.12
CA VAL A 368 12.93 35.07 -1.25
C VAL A 368 14.14 35.33 -2.17
N GLN A 369 15.25 35.84 -1.63
CA GLN A 369 16.44 36.23 -2.41
C GLN A 369 17.39 35.06 -2.66
N MET A 370 16.88 33.95 -3.19
CA MET A 370 17.70 32.79 -3.49
C MET A 370 18.56 32.97 -4.76
N PRO A 371 19.80 32.41 -4.79
CA PRO A 371 20.61 32.41 -6.00
C PRO A 371 19.98 31.60 -7.13
N ARG A 372 20.38 31.91 -8.37
CA ARG A 372 19.95 31.17 -9.56
C ARG A 372 20.22 29.68 -9.40
N GLY A 373 19.23 28.85 -9.72
CA GLY A 373 19.32 27.38 -9.64
C GLY A 373 18.86 26.77 -8.31
N VAL A 374 18.54 27.58 -7.29
CA VAL A 374 18.05 27.09 -5.99
C VAL A 374 16.69 27.73 -5.66
N PRO A 375 15.61 27.37 -6.35
CA PRO A 375 14.31 28.01 -6.16
C PRO A 375 13.68 27.65 -4.81
N VAL A 376 13.09 28.64 -4.15
CA VAL A 376 12.22 28.46 -2.98
C VAL A 376 10.90 29.18 -3.25
N ALA A 377 9.78 28.49 -3.00
CA ALA A 377 8.46 29.10 -3.08
C ALA A 377 8.14 29.80 -1.75
N THR A 378 8.37 31.10 -1.69
CA THR A 378 8.22 31.88 -0.45
C THR A 378 6.78 32.36 -0.26
N VAL A 379 6.18 32.06 0.89
CA VAL A 379 4.87 32.62 1.28
C VAL A 379 5.03 33.89 2.12
N ALA A 380 3.91 34.57 2.42
CA ALA A 380 3.92 35.75 3.29
C ALA A 380 4.44 35.43 4.70
N ILE A 381 4.96 36.46 5.38
CA ILE A 381 5.49 36.35 6.75
C ILE A 381 4.43 35.74 7.68
N GLY A 382 4.80 34.67 8.38
CA GLY A 382 3.97 33.94 9.32
C GLY A 382 2.88 33.07 8.68
N ASN A 383 2.76 33.03 7.36
CA ASN A 383 1.62 32.41 6.69
C ASN A 383 1.86 30.94 6.32
N SER A 384 2.03 30.11 7.34
CA SER A 384 2.19 28.66 7.15
C SER A 384 0.93 27.99 6.59
N THR A 385 -0.28 28.55 6.83
CA THR A 385 -1.53 28.12 6.21
C THR A 385 -1.40 28.07 4.68
N ASN A 386 -0.88 29.15 4.08
CA ASN A 386 -0.64 29.18 2.63
C ASN A 386 0.46 28.23 2.21
N ALA A 387 1.44 27.94 3.06
CA ALA A 387 2.46 26.93 2.74
C ALA A 387 1.87 25.52 2.68
N GLY A 388 0.99 25.16 3.62
CA GLY A 388 0.23 23.91 3.58
C GLY A 388 -0.64 23.81 2.33
N LEU A 389 -1.42 24.86 2.03
CA LEU A 389 -2.24 24.93 0.81
C LEU A 389 -1.42 24.85 -0.48
N LEU A 390 -0.25 25.51 -0.52
CA LEU A 390 0.64 25.45 -1.67
C LEU A 390 1.23 24.05 -1.84
N ALA A 391 1.61 23.38 -0.75
CA ALA A 391 2.05 21.99 -0.80
C ALA A 391 0.94 21.07 -1.35
N VAL A 392 -0.31 21.23 -0.90
CA VAL A 392 -1.47 20.50 -1.46
C VAL A 392 -1.61 20.74 -2.96
N ARG A 393 -1.46 21.99 -3.44
CA ARG A 393 -1.53 22.31 -4.87
C ARG A 393 -0.39 21.69 -5.68
N ILE A 394 0.83 21.68 -5.12
CA ILE A 394 1.99 21.02 -5.74
C ILE A 394 1.73 19.52 -5.88
N LEU A 395 1.24 18.87 -4.82
CA LEU A 395 0.86 17.45 -4.87
C LEU A 395 -0.29 17.19 -5.85
N GLY A 396 -1.27 18.10 -5.90
CA GLY A 396 -2.42 18.02 -6.79
C GLY A 396 -2.07 17.97 -8.28
N ALA A 397 -0.89 18.46 -8.67
CA ALA A 397 -0.41 18.31 -10.05
C ALA A 397 -0.26 16.84 -10.47
N GLY A 398 -0.04 15.92 -9.52
CA GLY A 398 0.04 14.47 -9.74
C GLY A 398 -1.10 13.66 -9.11
N ASP A 399 -2.02 14.30 -8.38
CA ASP A 399 -3.14 13.65 -7.69
C ASP A 399 -4.44 14.44 -7.89
N SER A 400 -5.29 13.94 -8.80
CA SER A 400 -6.57 14.59 -9.13
C SER A 400 -7.53 14.69 -7.94
N SER A 401 -7.42 13.80 -6.95
CA SER A 401 -8.28 13.86 -5.76
C SER A 401 -8.00 15.10 -4.91
N LEU A 402 -6.74 15.57 -4.86
CA LEU A 402 -6.37 16.81 -4.18
C LEU A 402 -6.84 18.05 -4.94
N ILE A 403 -6.95 17.99 -6.26
CA ILE A 403 -7.56 19.06 -7.06
C ILE A 403 -9.04 19.23 -6.70
N GLU A 404 -9.78 18.12 -6.62
CA GLU A 404 -11.20 18.12 -6.23
C GLU A 404 -11.40 18.59 -4.78
N ALA A 405 -10.56 18.12 -3.87
CA ALA A 405 -10.55 18.58 -2.48
C ALA A 405 -10.28 20.09 -2.39
N MET A 406 -9.34 20.61 -3.19
CA MET A 406 -9.03 22.04 -3.26
C MET A 406 -10.20 22.85 -3.83
N ALA A 407 -10.88 22.35 -4.87
CA ALA A 407 -12.07 22.99 -5.41
C ALA A 407 -13.19 23.07 -4.36
N THR A 408 -13.40 21.98 -3.60
CA THR A 408 -14.37 21.93 -2.50
C THR A 408 -14.02 22.94 -1.41
N PHE A 409 -12.73 23.03 -1.03
CA PHE A 409 -12.25 24.00 -0.04
C PHE A 409 -12.48 25.46 -0.48
N LEU A 410 -12.26 25.78 -1.76
CA LEU A 410 -12.53 27.11 -2.32
C LEU A 410 -14.03 27.45 -2.29
N ASP A 411 -14.89 26.48 -2.61
CA ASP A 411 -16.34 26.67 -2.53
C ASP A 411 -16.83 26.85 -1.08
N THR A 412 -16.25 26.12 -0.13
CA THR A 412 -16.52 26.33 1.31
C THR A 412 -16.14 27.74 1.74
N GLN A 413 -14.95 28.23 1.39
CA GLN A 413 -14.54 29.61 1.71
C GLN A 413 -15.48 30.65 1.12
N LYS A 414 -15.95 30.42 -0.12
CA LYS A 414 -16.91 31.31 -0.75
C LYS A 414 -18.21 31.37 0.06
N ARG A 415 -18.76 30.21 0.44
CA ARG A 415 -19.98 30.13 1.27
C ARG A 415 -19.80 30.83 2.61
N GLU A 416 -18.68 30.62 3.30
CA GLU A 416 -18.37 31.30 4.57
C GLU A 416 -18.32 32.82 4.43
N VAL A 417 -17.84 33.34 3.31
CA VAL A 417 -17.84 34.79 3.02
C VAL A 417 -19.24 35.29 2.72
N ASP A 418 -20.01 34.56 1.90
CA ASP A 418 -21.39 34.90 1.57
C ASP A 418 -22.26 34.95 2.85
N GLU A 419 -22.11 33.98 3.76
CA GLU A 419 -22.77 33.96 5.08
C GLU A 419 -22.39 35.18 5.94
N LYS A 420 -21.12 35.59 5.94
CA LYS A 420 -20.67 36.80 6.66
C LYS A 420 -21.26 38.07 6.05
N ILE A 421 -21.39 38.14 4.72
CA ILE A 421 -22.04 39.25 4.02
C ILE A 421 -23.51 39.34 4.43
N GLU A 422 -24.24 38.23 4.43
CA GLU A 422 -25.64 38.19 4.87
C GLU A 422 -25.80 38.60 6.34
N THR A 423 -24.93 38.09 7.22
CA THR A 423 -24.92 38.44 8.64
C THR A 423 -24.69 39.93 8.85
N MET A 424 -23.75 40.53 8.09
CA MET A 424 -23.46 41.96 8.16
C MET A 424 -24.58 42.80 7.55
N ALA A 425 -25.28 42.31 6.53
CA ALA A 425 -26.42 42.99 5.92
C ALA A 425 -27.66 42.99 6.82
N THR A 426 -27.87 41.92 7.59
CA THR A 426 -29.05 41.74 8.46
C THR A 426 -28.89 42.39 9.84
N GLY A 427 -27.75 42.21 10.51
CA GLY A 427 -27.48 42.78 11.86
C GLY A 427 -26.74 44.13 11.84
N GLY A 428 -26.21 44.54 10.68
CA GLY A 428 -25.39 45.74 10.56
C GLY A 428 -23.98 45.58 11.15
N TRP A 429 -23.05 46.45 10.73
CA TRP A 429 -21.62 46.32 11.05
C TRP A 429 -21.30 46.43 12.56
N LYS A 430 -22.15 47.11 13.35
CA LYS A 430 -21.95 47.28 14.81
C LYS A 430 -22.22 46.00 15.59
N GLU A 431 -23.28 45.27 15.24
CA GLU A 431 -23.61 43.97 15.85
C GLU A 431 -22.59 42.91 15.44
N TYR A 432 -22.19 42.91 14.16
CA TYR A 432 -21.13 42.05 13.65
C TYR A 432 -19.80 42.22 14.42
N LEU A 433 -19.38 43.46 14.71
CA LEU A 433 -18.19 43.74 15.52
C LEU A 433 -18.29 43.25 16.97
N GLN A 434 -19.48 43.26 17.57
CA GLN A 434 -19.67 42.72 18.93
C GLN A 434 -19.54 41.20 18.95
N ASN A 435 -20.04 40.53 17.90
CA ASN A 435 -19.94 39.08 17.75
C ASN A 435 -18.50 38.63 17.46
N MET A 436 -17.71 39.41 16.71
CA MET A 436 -16.29 39.12 16.47
C MET A 436 -15.42 39.13 17.73
N LYS A 437 -15.78 39.86 18.78
CA LYS A 437 -14.98 39.92 20.02
C LYS A 437 -15.19 38.74 20.97
N LYS A 438 -16.13 37.83 20.67
CA LYS A 438 -16.46 36.66 21.50
C LYS A 438 -15.75 35.37 21.08
N HIS A 439 -15.02 35.39 19.96
CA HIS A 439 -14.18 34.31 19.45
C HIS A 439 -12.74 34.81 19.36
#